data_AF-A0A9W8S2K3-F1
#
_entry.id   AF-A0A9W8S2K3-F1
#
_cell.length_a   1.000
_cell.length_b   1.000
_cell.length_c   1.000
_cell.angle_alpha   90.00
_cell.angle_beta   90.00
_cell.angle_gamma   90.00
#
_symmetry.space_group_name_H-M   'P 1'
#
loop_
_entity.id
_entity.type
_entity.pdbx_description
1 polymer ?
#
loop_
_entity_poly.entity_id
_entity_poly.type
_entity_poly.pdbx_seq_one_letter_code
_entity_poly.pdbx_strand_id
1 'polypeptide(L)'
;MALGVKDFVDYVDYSNTSLYISAASIAFNPLFWNIVARQEYHNKVLTKLFGGNSKVGCYALAATIFSLGMVRDFIYKNAISEQPTHPALVNDYIQAAAATLFIIGNVLVVTSTWRLGITGTFLGDYFGILMDEMVTGFPFNVTGSPMYTGSTCSFLATALWYGKPAGVLLTIWVHIVYKLALRYEDPFTSEIYAKRERERAAGKKGN
;
A
#
# COMPACT_ATOMS: atom_id res chain seq x y z
N MET A 1 23.41 8.74 -24.93
CA MET A 1 22.99 10.07 -24.45
C MET A 1 22.72 9.91 -22.96
N ALA A 2 23.43 10.64 -22.10
CA ALA A 2 23.29 10.49 -20.65
C ALA A 2 21.88 10.96 -20.22
N LEU A 3 21.22 10.21 -19.35
CA LEU A 3 19.92 10.57 -18.76
C LEU A 3 20.09 11.82 -17.89
N GLY A 4 19.87 13.00 -18.45
CA GLY A 4 19.64 14.20 -17.66
C GLY A 4 18.30 14.08 -16.94
N VAL A 5 18.25 14.38 -15.64
CA VAL A 5 16.99 14.40 -14.86
C VAL A 5 15.97 15.35 -15.51
N LYS A 6 16.44 16.44 -16.12
CA LYS A 6 15.62 17.42 -16.82
C LYS A 6 14.95 16.81 -18.06
N ASP A 7 15.73 16.10 -18.90
CA ASP A 7 15.22 15.43 -20.10
C ASP A 7 14.18 14.35 -19.78
N PHE A 8 14.29 13.72 -18.60
CA PHE A 8 13.37 12.69 -18.13
C PHE A 8 12.00 13.25 -17.69
N VAL A 9 12.01 14.40 -17.02
CA VAL A 9 10.79 15.10 -16.58
C VAL A 9 10.09 15.75 -17.78
N ASP A 10 10.85 16.35 -18.69
CA ASP A 10 10.32 16.97 -19.91
C ASP A 10 9.68 15.94 -20.85
N TYR A 11 10.00 14.65 -20.70
CA TYR A 11 9.38 13.55 -21.45
C TYR A 11 7.98 13.17 -20.95
N VAL A 12 7.50 13.74 -19.85
CA VAL A 12 6.17 13.44 -19.31
C VAL A 12 5.12 14.35 -19.93
N ASP A 13 4.05 13.77 -20.44
CA ASP A 13 2.92 14.53 -20.96
C ASP A 13 1.97 14.91 -19.82
N TYR A 14 2.12 16.15 -19.35
CA TYR A 14 1.32 16.74 -18.29
C TYR A 14 -0.05 17.25 -18.74
N SER A 15 -0.39 17.15 -20.04
CA SER A 15 -1.72 17.51 -20.54
C SER A 15 -2.75 16.41 -20.33
N ASN A 16 -2.31 15.16 -20.16
CA ASN A 16 -3.17 14.01 -19.96
C ASN A 16 -3.82 14.02 -18.57
N THR A 17 -5.13 14.26 -18.52
CA THR A 17 -5.92 14.23 -17.28
C THR A 17 -5.79 12.89 -16.53
N SER A 18 -5.60 11.78 -17.26
CA SER A 18 -5.41 10.44 -16.70
C SER A 18 -4.23 10.36 -15.72
N LEU A 19 -3.17 11.14 -15.94
CA LEU A 19 -2.00 11.23 -15.06
C LEU A 19 -2.39 11.74 -13.66
N TYR A 20 -3.18 12.81 -13.61
CA TYR A 20 -3.64 13.40 -12.35
C TYR A 20 -4.71 12.53 -11.67
N ILE A 21 -5.59 11.89 -12.44
CA ILE A 21 -6.55 10.92 -11.91
C ILE A 21 -5.81 9.75 -11.25
N SER A 22 -4.72 9.27 -11.87
CA SER A 22 -3.87 8.23 -11.28
C SER A 22 -3.21 8.72 -9.99
N ALA A 23 -2.60 9.90 -9.99
CA ALA A 23 -1.97 10.47 -8.79
C ALA A 23 -2.99 10.65 -7.65
N ALA A 24 -4.19 11.14 -7.95
CA ALA A 24 -5.28 11.30 -6.98
C ALA A 24 -5.77 9.94 -6.45
N SER A 25 -5.96 8.95 -7.32
CA SER A 25 -6.36 7.58 -6.93
C SER A 25 -5.30 6.92 -6.04
N ILE A 26 -4.01 7.10 -6.35
CA ILE A 26 -2.89 6.63 -5.52
C ILE A 26 -2.95 7.23 -4.11
N ALA A 27 -3.24 8.53 -4.00
CA ALA A 27 -3.34 9.22 -2.71
C ALA A 27 -4.63 8.87 -1.94
N PHE A 28 -5.73 8.69 -2.66
CA PHE A 28 -7.05 8.37 -2.10
C PHE A 28 -7.02 7.07 -1.32
N ASN A 29 -6.42 6.02 -1.88
CA ASN A 29 -6.39 4.69 -1.31
C ASN A 29 -5.91 4.71 0.17
N PRO A 30 -4.67 5.14 0.49
CA PRO A 30 -4.19 5.21 1.87
C PRO A 30 -4.92 6.15 2.79
N LEU A 31 -5.42 7.25 2.24
CA LEU A 31 -6.26 8.16 3.00
C LEU A 31 -7.58 7.48 3.40
N PHE A 32 -8.21 6.77 2.48
CA PHE A 32 -9.48 6.08 2.71
C PHE A 32 -9.35 5.06 3.85
N TRP A 33 -8.40 4.13 3.77
CA TRP A 33 -8.33 3.10 4.81
C TRP A 33 -7.86 3.66 6.15
N ASN A 34 -6.98 4.67 6.18
CA ASN A 34 -6.61 5.32 7.44
C ASN A 34 -7.81 6.00 8.12
N ILE A 35 -8.65 6.68 7.34
CA ILE A 35 -9.87 7.33 7.87
C ILE A 35 -10.86 6.28 8.34
N VAL A 36 -11.20 5.30 7.50
CA VAL A 36 -12.21 4.29 7.81
C VAL A 36 -11.79 3.44 8.99
N ALA A 37 -10.51 3.05 9.08
CA ALA A 37 -9.99 2.28 10.20
C ALA A 37 -10.09 3.06 11.52
N ARG A 38 -9.72 4.35 11.54
CA ARG A 38 -9.86 5.19 12.74
C ARG A 38 -11.32 5.37 13.15
N GLN A 39 -12.21 5.55 12.18
CA GLN A 39 -13.66 5.59 12.44
C GLN A 39 -14.17 4.26 13.01
N GLU A 40 -13.67 3.13 12.52
CA GLU A 40 -13.98 1.83 13.10
C GLU A 40 -13.45 1.71 14.53
N TYR A 41 -12.20 2.08 14.79
CA TYR A 41 -11.62 1.96 16.14
C TYR A 41 -12.36 2.80 17.18
N HIS A 42 -12.69 4.06 16.87
CA HIS A 42 -13.34 4.97 17.82
C HIS A 42 -14.86 4.83 17.85
N ASN A 43 -15.50 4.66 16.70
CA ASN A 43 -16.96 4.76 16.58
C ASN A 43 -17.64 3.44 16.20
N LYS A 44 -16.86 2.40 15.85
CA LYS A 44 -17.34 1.06 15.48
C LYS A 44 -18.34 1.09 14.32
N VAL A 45 -18.12 1.98 13.35
CA VAL A 45 -19.04 2.26 12.24
C VAL A 45 -19.33 1.00 11.42
N LEU A 46 -18.31 0.27 11.01
CA LEU A 46 -18.47 -0.93 10.19
C LEU A 46 -19.01 -2.08 11.05
N THR A 47 -18.50 -2.25 12.27
CA THR A 47 -19.07 -3.24 13.19
C THR A 47 -20.58 -3.04 13.39
N LYS A 48 -21.05 -1.80 13.57
CA LYS A 48 -22.48 -1.47 13.69
C LYS A 48 -23.25 -1.73 12.40
N LEU A 49 -22.67 -1.36 11.25
CA LEU A 49 -23.27 -1.60 9.93
C LEU A 49 -23.49 -3.11 9.67
N PHE A 50 -22.57 -3.95 10.12
CA PHE A 50 -22.64 -5.41 10.01
C PHE A 50 -23.25 -6.08 11.27
N GLY A 51 -24.23 -5.44 11.90
CA GLY A 51 -25.05 -6.05 12.96
C GLY A 51 -24.29 -6.39 14.25
N GLY A 52 -23.21 -5.68 14.55
CA GLY A 52 -22.36 -5.93 15.71
C GLY A 52 -21.25 -6.96 15.48
N ASN A 53 -21.11 -7.49 14.26
CA ASN A 53 -20.08 -8.48 13.94
C ASN A 53 -18.81 -7.84 13.37
N SER A 54 -17.83 -7.59 14.23
CA SER A 54 -16.55 -6.97 13.85
C SER A 54 -15.74 -7.80 12.86
N LYS A 55 -15.83 -9.14 12.89
CA LYS A 55 -15.12 -9.99 11.91
C LYS A 55 -15.68 -9.80 10.52
N VAL A 56 -17.00 -9.84 10.37
CA VAL A 56 -17.66 -9.60 9.07
C VAL A 56 -17.35 -8.19 8.57
N GLY A 57 -17.41 -7.18 9.44
CA GLY A 57 -17.01 -5.81 9.09
C GLY A 57 -15.56 -5.70 8.62
N CYS A 58 -14.63 -6.41 9.25
CA CYS A 58 -13.23 -6.45 8.85
C CYS A 58 -13.04 -7.11 7.48
N TYR A 59 -13.68 -8.25 7.22
CA TYR A 59 -13.64 -8.90 5.91
C TYR A 59 -14.29 -8.05 4.80
N ALA A 60 -15.36 -7.34 5.11
CA ALA A 60 -15.96 -6.38 4.18
C ALA A 60 -14.98 -5.24 3.85
N LEU A 61 -14.32 -4.66 4.86
CA LEU A 61 -13.29 -3.65 4.64
C LEU A 61 -12.12 -4.21 3.82
N ALA A 62 -11.67 -5.44 4.10
CA ALA A 62 -10.63 -6.11 3.34
C ALA A 62 -10.99 -6.23 1.86
N ALA A 63 -12.22 -6.70 1.55
CA ALA A 63 -12.72 -6.79 0.19
C ALA A 63 -12.78 -5.41 -0.49
N THR A 64 -13.21 -4.36 0.23
CA THR A 64 -13.22 -2.99 -0.28
C THR A 64 -11.80 -2.47 -0.58
N ILE A 65 -10.86 -2.58 0.36
CA ILE A 65 -9.48 -2.11 0.18
C ILE A 65 -8.80 -2.84 -0.98
N PHE A 66 -8.98 -4.16 -1.06
CA PHE A 66 -8.43 -4.96 -2.16
C PHE A 66 -9.00 -4.51 -3.51
N SER A 67 -10.32 -4.32 -3.59
CA SER A 67 -11.00 -3.86 -4.82
C SER A 67 -10.55 -2.46 -5.23
N LEU A 68 -10.45 -1.53 -4.27
CA LEU A 68 -9.90 -0.19 -4.51
C LEU A 68 -8.44 -0.25 -4.96
N GLY A 69 -7.66 -1.21 -4.46
CA GLY A 69 -6.31 -1.50 -4.93
C GLY A 69 -6.29 -1.89 -6.40
N MET A 70 -7.14 -2.84 -6.82
CA MET A 70 -7.26 -3.24 -8.22
C MET A 70 -7.67 -2.08 -9.14
N VAL A 71 -8.65 -1.28 -8.71
CA VAL A 71 -9.10 -0.11 -9.48
C VAL A 71 -7.98 0.92 -9.62
N ARG A 72 -7.26 1.22 -8.53
CA ARG A 72 -6.08 2.11 -8.57
C ARG A 72 -5.03 1.61 -9.56
N ASP A 73 -4.73 0.31 -9.53
CA ASP A 73 -3.70 -0.28 -10.39
C ASP A 73 -4.13 -0.26 -11.87
N PHE A 74 -5.41 -0.45 -12.14
CA PHE A 74 -5.98 -0.27 -13.48
C PHE A 74 -5.88 1.18 -13.97
N ILE A 75 -6.28 2.15 -13.15
CA ILE A 75 -6.17 3.58 -13.45
C ILE A 75 -4.70 3.95 -13.71
N TYR A 76 -3.79 3.48 -12.86
CA TYR A 76 -2.34 3.68 -13.03
C TYR A 76 -1.84 3.12 -14.35
N LYS A 77 -2.15 1.85 -14.66
CA LYS A 77 -1.71 1.21 -15.90
C LYS A 77 -2.22 1.96 -17.13
N ASN A 78 -3.48 2.38 -17.13
CA ASN A 78 -4.05 3.16 -18.23
C ASN A 78 -3.34 4.51 -18.37
N ALA A 79 -3.16 5.23 -17.27
CA ALA A 79 -2.49 6.54 -17.28
C ALA A 79 -1.06 6.46 -17.83
N ILE A 80 -0.27 5.45 -17.44
CA ILE A 80 1.10 5.31 -17.98
C ILE A 80 1.12 4.78 -19.42
N SER A 81 0.06 4.10 -19.88
CA SER A 81 -0.01 3.58 -21.25
C SER A 81 -0.15 4.71 -22.28
N GLU A 82 -0.83 5.80 -21.90
CA GLU A 82 -1.00 7.03 -22.70
C GLU A 82 0.26 7.89 -22.73
N GLN A 83 1.22 7.64 -21.84
CA GLN A 83 2.44 8.42 -21.71
C GLN A 83 3.51 7.94 -22.71
N PRO A 84 4.38 8.82 -23.20
CA PRO A 84 5.42 8.43 -24.15
C PRO A 84 6.45 7.49 -23.51
N THR A 85 7.00 6.59 -24.33
CA THR A 85 8.04 5.64 -23.92
C THR A 85 9.41 6.26 -24.16
N HIS A 86 10.29 6.23 -23.16
CA HIS A 86 11.64 6.80 -23.28
C HIS A 86 12.64 5.74 -23.75
N PRO A 87 13.38 5.94 -24.87
CA PRO A 87 14.27 4.92 -25.44
C PRO A 87 15.33 4.37 -24.46
N ALA A 88 15.86 5.22 -23.56
CA ALA A 88 16.83 4.77 -22.56
C ALA A 88 16.28 3.76 -21.54
N LEU A 89 14.95 3.66 -21.38
CA LEU A 89 14.31 2.66 -20.52
C LEU A 89 14.01 1.35 -21.27
N VAL A 90 14.21 1.31 -22.59
CA VAL A 90 13.90 0.15 -23.43
C VAL A 90 15.19 -0.60 -23.74
N ASN A 91 15.64 -1.42 -22.80
CA ASN A 91 16.76 -2.34 -22.98
C ASN A 91 16.69 -3.51 -22.01
N ASP A 92 17.46 -4.57 -22.29
CA ASP A 92 17.45 -5.83 -21.55
C ASP A 92 17.83 -5.66 -20.07
N TYR A 93 18.73 -4.73 -19.75
CA TYR A 93 19.11 -4.47 -18.36
C TYR A 93 17.96 -3.86 -17.56
N ILE A 94 17.19 -2.95 -18.14
CA ILE A 94 16.02 -2.34 -17.50
C ILE A 94 14.87 -3.36 -17.38
N GLN A 95 14.67 -4.22 -18.38
CA GLN A 95 13.70 -5.32 -18.31
C GLN A 95 14.07 -6.32 -17.20
N ALA A 96 15.34 -6.69 -17.07
CA ALA A 96 15.83 -7.55 -16.00
C ALA A 96 15.65 -6.90 -14.61
N ALA A 97 15.93 -5.60 -14.50
CA ALA A 97 15.69 -4.84 -13.27
C ALA A 97 14.20 -4.80 -12.90
N ALA A 98 13.32 -4.58 -13.88
CA ALA A 98 11.88 -4.61 -13.70
C ALA A 98 11.38 -6.00 -13.24
N ALA A 99 11.83 -7.08 -13.88
CA ALA A 99 11.51 -8.45 -13.46
C ALA A 99 11.95 -8.73 -12.01
N THR A 100 13.16 -8.30 -11.66
CA THR A 100 13.70 -8.44 -10.30
C THR A 100 12.85 -7.70 -9.28
N LEU A 101 12.46 -6.45 -9.60
CA LEU A 101 11.58 -5.65 -8.74
C LEU A 101 10.19 -6.27 -8.59
N PHE A 102 9.63 -6.88 -9.64
CA PHE A 102 8.37 -7.62 -9.53
C PHE A 102 8.50 -8.81 -8.58
N ILE A 103 9.58 -9.58 -8.68
CA ILE A 103 9.83 -10.73 -7.79
C ILE A 103 9.96 -10.25 -6.34
N ILE A 104 10.82 -9.26 -6.08
CA ILE A 104 11.01 -8.71 -4.73
C ILE A 104 9.69 -8.17 -4.18
N GLY A 105 8.96 -7.39 -4.99
CA GLY A 105 7.70 -6.79 -4.59
C GLY A 105 6.64 -7.82 -4.21
N ASN A 106 6.46 -8.86 -5.05
CA ASN A 106 5.52 -9.94 -4.77
C ASN A 106 5.95 -10.79 -3.57
N VAL A 107 7.24 -11.10 -3.43
CA VAL A 107 7.74 -11.82 -2.25
C VAL A 107 7.40 -11.05 -0.98
N LEU A 108 7.68 -9.75 -0.92
CA LEU A 108 7.36 -8.93 0.26
C LEU A 108 5.87 -8.91 0.56
N VAL A 109 5.01 -8.65 -0.44
CA VAL A 109 3.56 -8.54 -0.27
C VAL A 109 2.92 -9.88 0.11
N VAL A 110 3.24 -10.95 -0.61
CA VAL A 110 2.63 -12.27 -0.38
C VAL A 110 3.05 -12.82 0.96
N THR A 111 4.35 -12.74 1.29
CA THR A 111 4.84 -13.31 2.56
C THR A 111 4.40 -12.48 3.77
N SER A 112 4.28 -11.15 3.66
CA SER A 112 3.68 -10.36 4.74
C SER A 112 2.21 -10.71 4.94
N THR A 113 1.46 -10.88 3.85
CA THR A 113 0.03 -11.24 3.91
C THR A 113 -0.16 -12.64 4.50
N TRP A 114 0.72 -13.58 4.16
CA TRP A 114 0.71 -14.91 4.75
C TRP A 114 0.96 -14.85 6.26
N ARG A 115 1.93 -14.05 6.72
CA ARG A 115 2.24 -13.94 8.16
C ARG A 115 1.13 -13.26 8.96
N LEU A 116 0.50 -12.23 8.41
CA LEU A 116 -0.55 -11.47 9.08
C LEU A 116 -1.95 -12.08 8.93
N GLY A 117 -2.17 -12.90 7.91
CA GLY A 117 -3.51 -13.31 7.46
C GLY A 117 -4.32 -12.12 6.93
N ILE A 118 -5.57 -12.37 6.50
CA ILE A 118 -6.43 -11.33 5.93
C ILE A 118 -6.72 -10.23 6.96
N THR A 119 -7.10 -10.60 8.18
CA THR A 119 -7.45 -9.61 9.21
C THR A 119 -6.25 -8.78 9.63
N GLY A 120 -5.06 -9.36 9.81
CA GLY A 120 -3.87 -8.57 10.15
C GLY A 120 -3.41 -7.67 9.00
N THR A 121 -3.60 -8.10 7.74
CA THR A 121 -3.24 -7.34 6.54
C THR A 121 -4.17 -6.14 6.31
N PHE A 122 -5.47 -6.32 6.60
CA PHE A 122 -6.51 -5.34 6.29
C PHE A 122 -7.12 -4.73 7.57
N LEU A 123 -6.25 -4.28 8.48
CA LEU A 123 -6.58 -3.36 9.59
C LEU A 123 -7.53 -3.96 10.64
N GLY A 124 -7.45 -5.28 10.87
CA GLY A 124 -8.25 -6.00 11.88
C GLY A 124 -7.98 -5.57 13.32
N ASP A 125 -6.81 -5.00 13.60
CA ASP A 125 -6.47 -4.38 14.88
C ASP A 125 -7.42 -3.24 15.26
N TYR A 126 -7.91 -2.46 14.30
CA TYR A 126 -8.92 -1.41 14.52
C TYR A 126 -10.29 -1.99 14.88
N PHE A 127 -10.57 -3.21 14.44
CA PHE A 127 -11.76 -3.99 14.84
C PHE A 127 -11.59 -4.68 16.20
N GLY A 128 -10.39 -4.64 16.80
CA GLY A 128 -10.06 -5.39 18.02
C GLY A 128 -9.62 -6.84 17.76
N ILE A 129 -9.39 -7.21 16.50
CA ILE A 129 -8.90 -8.53 16.10
C ILE A 129 -7.37 -8.47 16.10
N LEU A 130 -6.78 -8.64 17.28
CA LEU A 130 -5.34 -8.51 17.49
C LEU A 130 -4.64 -9.85 17.37
N MET A 131 -3.45 -9.85 16.77
CA MET A 131 -2.56 -11.01 16.80
C MET A 131 -2.00 -11.21 18.20
N ASP A 132 -1.66 -12.42 18.59
CA ASP A 132 -1.10 -12.70 19.92
C ASP A 132 0.17 -11.88 20.17
N GLU A 133 1.03 -11.77 19.16
CA GLU A 133 2.24 -10.98 19.13
C GLU A 133 2.39 -10.24 17.79
N MET A 134 3.13 -9.14 17.80
CA MET A 134 3.50 -8.45 16.56
C MET A 134 4.48 -9.31 15.76
N VAL A 135 4.26 -9.43 14.45
CA VAL A 135 5.15 -10.19 13.57
C VAL A 135 6.45 -9.41 13.35
N THR A 136 7.58 -9.95 13.82
CA THR A 136 8.91 -9.36 13.66
C THR A 136 9.82 -10.13 12.71
N GLY A 137 9.48 -11.39 12.40
CA GLY A 137 10.20 -12.22 11.43
C GLY A 137 9.99 -11.82 9.98
N PHE A 138 10.56 -12.58 9.04
CA PHE A 138 10.42 -12.29 7.60
C PHE A 138 8.95 -12.17 7.15
N PRO A 139 8.59 -11.17 6.33
CA PRO A 139 9.46 -10.11 5.75
C PRO A 139 9.64 -8.84 6.61
N PHE A 140 9.06 -8.78 7.81
CA PHE A 140 9.08 -7.61 8.69
C PHE A 140 10.46 -7.31 9.30
N ASN A 141 11.37 -8.29 9.33
CA ASN A 141 12.77 -8.07 9.70
C ASN A 141 13.59 -7.35 8.62
N VAL A 142 13.11 -7.28 7.37
CA VAL A 142 13.77 -6.59 6.25
C VAL A 142 13.31 -5.13 6.16
N THR A 143 12.02 -4.89 6.36
CA THR A 143 11.40 -3.56 6.35
C THR A 143 10.18 -3.58 7.27
N GLY A 144 9.93 -2.49 8.00
CA GLY A 144 8.80 -2.41 8.93
C GLY A 144 7.43 -2.46 8.24
N SER A 145 7.37 -2.12 6.95
CA SER A 145 6.13 -2.09 6.16
C SER A 145 6.33 -2.80 4.81
N PRO A 146 6.46 -4.14 4.81
CA PRO A 146 6.79 -4.93 3.63
C PRO A 146 5.76 -4.82 2.51
N MET A 147 4.46 -4.72 2.84
CA MET A 147 3.41 -4.52 1.84
C MET A 147 3.57 -3.21 1.08
N TYR A 148 3.83 -2.11 1.81
CA TYR A 148 4.02 -0.80 1.22
C TYR A 148 5.28 -0.76 0.35
N THR A 149 6.39 -1.32 0.87
CA THR A 149 7.66 -1.42 0.14
C THR A 149 7.50 -2.28 -1.13
N GLY A 150 6.85 -3.44 -1.01
CA GLY A 150 6.66 -4.36 -2.11
C GLY A 150 5.71 -3.81 -3.18
N SER A 151 4.65 -3.11 -2.77
CA SER A 151 3.77 -2.37 -3.69
C SER A 151 4.55 -1.28 -4.44
N THR A 152 5.36 -0.47 -3.77
CA THR A 152 6.24 0.52 -4.45
C THR A 152 7.17 -0.15 -5.46
N CYS A 153 7.73 -1.32 -5.14
CA CYS A 153 8.54 -2.09 -6.09
C CYS A 153 7.72 -2.50 -7.32
N SER A 154 6.48 -2.95 -7.15
CA SER A 154 5.58 -3.31 -8.27
C SER A 154 5.21 -2.10 -9.15
N PHE A 155 4.99 -0.92 -8.57
CA PHE A 155 4.77 0.32 -9.34
C PHE A 155 6.00 0.67 -10.19
N LEU A 156 7.19 0.64 -9.59
CA LEU A 156 8.45 0.92 -10.28
C LEU A 156 8.73 -0.12 -11.37
N ALA A 157 8.56 -1.40 -11.04
CA ALA A 157 8.73 -2.50 -11.97
C ALA A 157 7.85 -2.32 -13.20
N THR A 158 6.57 -1.97 -13.00
CA THR A 158 5.64 -1.69 -14.10
C THR A 158 6.10 -0.50 -14.95
N ALA A 159 6.54 0.59 -14.32
CA ALA A 159 7.04 1.76 -15.03
C ALA A 159 8.26 1.44 -15.90
N LEU A 160 9.21 0.67 -15.35
CA LEU A 160 10.41 0.25 -16.06
C LEU A 160 10.11 -0.77 -17.16
N TRP A 161 9.24 -1.74 -16.88
CA TRP A 161 8.82 -2.77 -17.83
C TRP A 161 8.23 -2.18 -19.11
N TYR A 162 7.43 -1.11 -18.96
CA TYR A 162 6.84 -0.40 -20.09
C TYR A 162 7.66 0.83 -20.56
N GLY A 163 8.81 1.09 -19.94
CA GLY A 163 9.69 2.21 -20.26
C GLY A 163 9.05 3.59 -20.14
N LYS A 164 8.20 3.80 -19.12
CA LYS A 164 7.38 5.01 -18.94
C LYS A 164 7.96 5.94 -17.87
N PRO A 165 8.52 7.11 -18.24
CA PRO A 165 9.03 8.09 -17.26
C PRO A 165 7.96 8.58 -16.28
N ALA A 166 6.74 8.82 -16.77
CA ALA A 166 5.61 9.20 -15.94
C ALA A 166 5.31 8.17 -14.84
N GLY A 167 5.47 6.87 -15.14
CA GLY A 167 5.31 5.81 -14.15
C GLY A 167 6.38 5.86 -13.04
N VAL A 168 7.60 6.28 -13.36
CA VAL A 168 8.67 6.48 -12.37
C VAL A 168 8.33 7.66 -11.46
N LEU A 169 7.81 8.77 -12.01
CA LEU A 169 7.34 9.90 -11.20
C LEU A 169 6.16 9.50 -10.31
N LEU A 170 5.19 8.76 -10.84
CA LEU A 170 4.08 8.23 -10.06
C LEU A 170 4.55 7.24 -8.98
N THR A 171 5.61 6.48 -9.22
CA THR A 171 6.23 5.62 -8.20
C THR A 171 6.81 6.44 -7.05
N ILE A 172 7.50 7.56 -7.35
CA ILE A 172 7.98 8.49 -6.33
C ILE A 172 6.79 9.04 -5.52
N TRP A 173 5.70 9.38 -6.21
CA TRP A 173 4.46 9.80 -5.56
C TRP A 173 3.88 8.72 -4.65
N VAL A 174 3.79 7.48 -5.10
CA VAL A 174 3.39 6.31 -4.28
C VAL A 174 4.25 6.23 -3.03
N HIS A 175 5.57 6.33 -3.16
CA HIS A 175 6.48 6.25 -2.02
C HIS A 175 6.20 7.37 -1.00
N ILE A 176 6.05 8.61 -1.44
CA ILE A 176 5.73 9.75 -0.58
C ILE A 176 4.42 9.53 0.15
N VAL A 177 3.35 9.20 -0.59
CA VAL A 177 2.01 8.97 -0.04
C VAL A 177 2.05 7.85 1.00
N TYR A 178 2.73 6.74 0.71
CA TYR A 178 2.86 5.62 1.63
C TYR A 178 3.63 5.99 2.90
N LYS A 179 4.73 6.75 2.78
CA LYS A 179 5.47 7.24 3.96
C LYS A 179 4.63 8.17 4.81
N LEU A 180 3.80 9.01 4.20
CA LEU A 180 2.85 9.86 4.92
C LEU A 180 1.78 9.02 5.63
N ALA A 181 1.21 8.02 4.97
CA ALA A 181 0.22 7.12 5.57
C ALA A 181 0.80 6.38 6.79
N LEU A 182 1.98 5.78 6.63
CA LEU A 182 2.69 5.05 7.69
C LEU A 182 3.01 5.93 8.90
N ARG A 183 3.30 7.22 8.70
CA ARG A 183 3.52 8.16 9.81
C ARG A 183 2.31 8.28 10.76
N TYR A 184 1.11 8.04 10.25
CA TYR A 184 -0.11 8.01 11.05
C TYR A 184 -0.49 6.59 11.49
N GLU A 185 -0.26 5.59 10.65
CA GLU A 185 -0.63 4.19 10.89
C GLU A 185 0.26 3.53 11.96
N ASP A 186 1.58 3.56 11.79
CA ASP A 186 2.53 2.82 12.64
C ASP A 186 2.41 3.18 14.13
N PRO A 187 2.35 4.47 14.53
CA PRO A 187 2.20 4.82 15.94
C PRO A 187 0.85 4.41 16.51
N PHE A 188 -0.20 4.41 15.66
CA PHE A 188 -1.55 4.08 16.10
C PHE A 188 -1.68 2.57 16.36
N THR A 189 -1.23 1.74 15.41
CA THR A 189 -1.19 0.28 15.61
C THR A 189 -0.33 -0.08 16.82
N SER A 190 0.85 0.53 16.97
CA SER A 190 1.71 0.31 18.14
C SER A 190 1.00 0.62 19.46
N GLU A 191 0.24 1.72 19.51
CA GLU A 191 -0.53 2.11 20.69
C GLU A 191 -1.71 1.18 20.98
N ILE A 192 -2.37 0.62 19.96
CA ILE A 192 -3.41 -0.41 20.15
C ILE A 192 -2.82 -1.64 20.87
N TYR A 193 -1.68 -2.14 20.40
CA TYR A 193 -1.01 -3.28 21.02
C TYR A 193 -0.49 -2.94 22.44
N ALA A 194 0.10 -1.76 22.63
CA ALA A 194 0.55 -1.30 23.95
C ALA A 194 -0.62 -1.18 24.95
N LYS A 195 -1.77 -0.67 24.50
CA LYS A 195 -2.99 -0.61 25.32
C LYS A 195 -3.47 -2.00 25.73
N ARG A 196 -3.49 -2.96 24.79
CA ARG A 196 -3.86 -4.36 25.11
C ARG A 196 -2.95 -4.95 26.19
N GLU A 197 -1.64 -4.75 26.09
CA GLU A 197 -0.71 -5.26 27.11
C GLU A 197 -0.91 -4.62 28.48
N ARG A 198 -1.20 -3.32 28.54
CA ARG A 198 -1.58 -2.64 29.81
C ARG A 198 -2.86 -3.21 30.41
N GLU A 199 -3.86 -3.52 29.59
CA GLU A 199 -5.12 -4.12 30.05
C GLU A 199 -4.93 -5.55 30.55
N ARG A 200 -4.11 -6.35 29.87
CA ARG A 200 -3.71 -7.70 30.31
C ARG A 200 -2.97 -7.66 31.65
N ALA A 201 -2.00 -6.76 31.79
CA ALA A 201 -1.25 -6.58 33.05
C ALA A 201 -2.15 -6.14 34.22
N ALA A 202 -3.19 -5.36 33.93
CA ALA A 202 -4.19 -4.93 34.92
C ALA A 202 -5.23 -6.01 35.28
N GLY A 203 -5.09 -7.25 34.78
CA GLY A 203 -6.01 -8.34 35.08
C GLY A 203 -7.39 -8.22 34.42
N LYS A 204 -7.59 -7.24 33.52
CA LYS A 204 -8.80 -7.15 32.70
C LYS A 204 -8.64 -8.14 31.55
N LYS A 205 -9.18 -9.36 31.70
CA LYS A 205 -9.35 -10.27 30.57
C LYS A 205 -10.23 -9.56 29.55
N GLY A 206 -9.65 -9.24 28.39
CA GLY A 206 -10.37 -8.66 27.26
C GLY A 206 -11.53 -9.57 26.86
N ASN A 207 -12.72 -8.99 26.78
CA ASN A 207 -13.90 -9.63 26.17
C ASN A 207 -13.67 -9.85 24.68
#